data_AF-A0A9R1GW16-F1
#
_entry.id   AF-A0A9R1GW16-F1
#
_cell.length_a   1.000
_cell.length_b   1.000
_cell.length_c   1.000
_cell.angle_alpha   90.00
_cell.angle_beta   90.00
_cell.angle_gamma   90.00
#
_symmetry.space_group_name_H-M   'P 1'
#
loop_
_entity.id
_entity.type
_entity.pdbx_description
1 polymer ?
#
loop_
_entity_poly.entity_id
_entity_poly.type
_entity_poly.pdbx_seq_one_letter_code
_entity_poly.pdbx_strand_id
1 'polypeptide(L)' 'LLHKKLHICVAETLEQREAGSTMEVVAVQTKAIADKIEDQANVVVAHKPVWAIGTGKVAPSAQAHE' A
#
# COMPACT_ATOMS: atom_id res chain seq x y z
N LEU A 1 -25.53 -12.27 -4.59
CA LEU A 1 -24.74 -11.03 -4.73
C LEU A 1 -23.33 -11.34 -4.28
N LEU A 2 -22.31 -11.18 -5.14
CA LEU A 2 -20.92 -11.42 -4.76
C LEU A 2 -20.55 -10.46 -3.62
N HIS A 3 -20.06 -10.99 -2.50
CA HIS A 3 -19.47 -10.21 -1.41
C HIS A 3 -18.32 -9.36 -1.98
N LYS A 4 -18.58 -8.09 -2.29
CA LYS A 4 -17.54 -7.18 -2.80
C LYS A 4 -16.67 -6.76 -1.63
N LYS A 5 -15.36 -7.04 -1.72
CA LYS A 5 -14.36 -6.51 -0.80
C LYS A 5 -13.93 -5.12 -1.24
N LEU A 6 -13.63 -4.25 -0.28
CA LEU A 6 -13.04 -2.94 -0.56
C LEU A 6 -11.53 -3.10 -0.73
N HIS A 7 -11.00 -2.79 -1.90
CA HIS A 7 -9.56 -2.88 -2.19
C HIS A 7 -8.93 -1.50 -2.14
N ILE A 8 -7.95 -1.31 -1.26
CA ILE A 8 -7.26 -0.04 -1.06
C ILE A 8 -5.81 -0.22 -1.50
N CYS A 9 -5.34 0.65 -2.39
CA CYS A 9 -3.94 0.64 -2.80
C CYS A 9 -3.17 1.69 -2.00
N VAL A 10 -2.00 1.32 -1.49
CA VAL A 10 -1.05 2.21 -0.80
C VAL A 10 0.32 2.07 -1.45
N ALA A 11 1.08 3.15 -1.48
CA ALA A 11 2.35 3.18 -2.20
C ALA A 11 3.22 4.37 -1.79
N GLU A 12 4.52 4.16 -1.81
CA GLU A 12 5.55 5.18 -1.73
C GLU A 12 6.18 5.46 -3.12
N THR A 13 6.76 6.66 -3.27
CA THR A 13 7.59 7.01 -4.44
C THR A 13 9.00 6.43 -4.32
N LEU A 14 9.80 6.51 -5.39
CA LEU A 14 11.20 6.07 -5.33
C LEU A 14 11.99 6.88 -4.29
N GLU A 15 11.79 8.22 -4.26
CA GLU A 15 12.50 9.07 -3.30
C GLU A 15 12.15 8.71 -1.86
N GLN A 16 10.87 8.43 -1.59
CA GLN A 16 10.42 8.01 -0.25
C GLN A 16 11.00 6.65 0.15
N ARG A 17 11.18 5.72 -0.79
CA ARG A 17 11.86 4.44 -0.53
C ARG A 17 13.34 4.64 -0.25
N GLU A 18 14.03 5.42 -1.08
CA GLU A 18 15.46 5.72 -0.94
C GLU A 18 15.76 6.51 0.35
N ALA A 19 14.79 7.31 0.83
CA ALA A 19 14.85 7.99 2.12
C ALA A 19 14.50 7.10 3.33
N GLY A 20 14.09 5.84 3.12
CA GLY A 20 13.69 4.92 4.19
C GLY A 20 12.32 5.22 4.82
N SER A 21 11.49 6.05 4.19
CA SER A 21 10.20 6.51 4.73
C SER A 21 9.00 5.65 4.33
N THR A 22 9.21 4.48 3.72
CA THR A 22 8.13 3.61 3.21
C THR A 22 7.04 3.34 4.25
N MET A 23 7.42 2.92 5.46
CA MET A 23 6.45 2.56 6.50
C MET A 23 5.67 3.78 7.03
N GLU A 24 6.32 4.94 7.11
CA GLU A 24 5.67 6.19 7.52
C GLU A 24 4.61 6.59 6.50
N VAL A 25 4.95 6.57 5.21
CA VAL A 25 4.04 6.90 4.11
C VAL A 25 2.83 5.96 4.10
N VAL A 26 3.07 4.65 4.21
CA VAL A 26 1.99 3.64 4.24
C VAL A 26 1.11 3.80 5.47
N ALA A 27 1.69 4.08 6.65
CA ALA A 27 0.93 4.32 7.88
C ALA A 27 0.04 5.57 7.79
N VAL A 28 0.56 6.66 7.23
CA VAL A 28 -0.21 7.90 7.01
C VAL A 28 -1.37 7.64 6.04
N GLN A 29 -1.12 6.96 4.93
CA GLN A 29 -2.15 6.64 3.92
C GLN A 29 -3.24 5.74 4.50
N THR A 30 -2.87 4.65 5.19
CA THR A 30 -3.84 3.73 5.79
C THR A 30 -4.66 4.41 6.89
N LYS A 31 -4.03 5.21 7.75
CA LYS A 31 -4.73 5.96 8.81
C LYS A 31 -5.73 6.96 8.24
N ALA A 32 -5.38 7.68 7.18
CA ALA A 32 -6.27 8.67 6.55
C ALA A 32 -7.57 8.07 5.98
N ILE A 33 -7.59 6.75 5.74
CA ILE A 33 -8.71 6.02 5.17
C ILE A 33 -9.42 5.18 6.23
N ALA A 34 -8.71 4.71 7.27
CA ALA A 34 -9.25 3.84 8.31
C ALA A 34 -10.51 4.39 8.98
N ASP A 35 -10.54 5.69 9.29
CA ASP A 35 -11.66 6.36 9.95
C ASP A 35 -12.88 6.55 9.03
N LYS A 36 -12.73 6.28 7.73
CA LYS A 36 -13.79 6.41 6.72
C LYS A 36 -14.42 5.07 6.35
N ILE A 37 -13.98 3.97 6.96
CA ILE A 37 -14.44 2.63 6.64
C ILE A 37 -15.17 2.03 7.83
N GLU A 38 -16.44 1.73 7.64
CA GLU A 38 -17.30 1.13 8.67
C GLU A 38 -16.98 -0.36 8.88
N ASP A 39 -16.76 -1.11 7.80
CA ASP A 39 -16.43 -2.55 7.84
C ASP A 39 -14.97 -2.77 7.42
N GLN A 40 -14.06 -2.63 8.39
CA GLN A 40 -12.64 -2.88 8.17
C GLN A 40 -12.31 -4.36 7.90
N ALA A 41 -13.16 -5.30 8.32
CA ALA A 41 -12.95 -6.73 8.09
C ALA A 41 -13.12 -7.13 6.62
N ASN A 42 -13.84 -6.31 5.85
CA ASN A 42 -14.06 -6.52 4.42
C ASN A 42 -13.09 -5.69 3.54
N VAL A 43 -11.99 -5.20 4.11
CA VAL A 43 -10.95 -4.45 3.40
C VAL A 43 -9.78 -5.35 3.03
N VAL A 44 -9.24 -5.14 1.83
CA VAL A 44 -7.95 -5.67 1.39
C VAL A 44 -7.03 -4.49 1.09
N VAL A 45 -5.90 -4.41 1.78
CA VAL A 45 -4.86 -3.41 1.51
C VAL A 45 -3.81 -4.03 0.59
N ALA A 46 -3.52 -3.37 -0.52
CA ALA A 46 -2.49 -3.76 -1.48
C ALA A 46 -1.38 -2.71 -1.50
N HIS A 47 -0.19 -3.08 -1.01
CA HIS A 47 1.00 -2.26 -1.16
C HIS A 47 1.57 -2.44 -2.57
N LYS A 48 1.66 -1.36 -3.34
CA LYS A 48 2.10 -1.35 -4.75
C LYS A 48 3.04 -0.18 -4.99
N PRO A 49 4.35 -0.32 -4.72
CA PRO A 49 5.31 0.77 -4.86
C PRO A 49 5.27 1.39 -6.25
N VAL A 50 5.05 2.72 -6.35
CA VAL A 50 4.86 3.39 -7.65
C VAL A 50 6.11 3.23 -8.53
N TRP A 51 7.27 3.23 -7.90
CA TRP A 51 8.56 3.10 -8.57
C TRP A 51 8.80 1.74 -9.24
N ALA A 52 8.01 0.72 -8.91
CA ALA A 52 8.06 -0.61 -9.52
C ALA A 52 6.99 -0.84 -10.61
N ILE A 53 6.10 0.13 -10.85
CA ILE A 53 5.02 0.00 -11.84
C ILE A 53 5.51 0.47 -13.21
N GLY A 54 5.67 -0.45 -14.16
CA GLY A 54 5.99 -0.12 -15.55
C GLY A 54 7.41 0.41 -15.79
N THR A 55 8.28 0.40 -14.78
CA THR A 55 9.67 0.88 -14.85
C THR A 55 10.70 -0.21 -15.15
N GLY A 56 10.28 -1.48 -15.12
CA GLY A 56 11.19 -2.63 -15.19
C GLY A 56 11.98 -2.90 -13.89
N LYS A 57 11.82 -2.06 -12.86
CA LYS A 57 12.35 -2.30 -11.52
C LYS A 57 11.36 -3.15 -10.72
N VAL A 58 11.86 -4.13 -9.97
CA VAL A 58 11.04 -5.06 -9.19
C VAL A 58 11.46 -5.00 -7.72
N ALA A 59 10.48 -4.85 -6.82
CA ALA A 59 10.71 -4.98 -5.39
C ALA A 59 11.10 -6.43 -5.05
N PRO A 60 12.23 -6.68 -4.35
CA PRO A 60 12.60 -8.02 -3.93
C PRO A 60 11.51 -8.67 -3.07
N SER A 61 11.34 -9.99 -3.14
CA SER A 61 10.29 -10.71 -2.40
C SER A 61 10.37 -10.50 -0.88
N ALA A 62 11.58 -10.32 -0.34
CA ALA A 62 11.80 -10.01 1.07
C ALA A 62 11.13 -8.68 1.48
N GLN A 63 11.09 -7.71 0.58
CA GLN A 63 10.47 -6.40 0.80
C GLN A 63 8.94 -6.48 0.86
N ALA A 64 8.34 -7.46 0.19
CA ALA A 64 6.89 -7.68 0.27
C ALA A 64 6.43 -8.23 1.64
N HIS A 65 7.37 -8.64 2.49
CA HIS A 65 7.11 -9.18 3.83
C HIS A 65 7.81 -8.35 4.94
N GLU A 66 8.13 -7.09 4.65
CA GLU A 66 8.63 -6.10 5.62
C GLU A 66 7.53 -5.60 6.59
#